data_AF-A0A1M2VYN2-F1
#
_entry.id   AF-A0A1M2VYN2-F1
#
_cell.length_a   1.000
_cell.length_b   1.000
_cell.length_c   1.000
_cell.angle_alpha   90.00
_cell.angle_beta   90.00
_cell.angle_gamma   90.00
#
_symmetry.space_group_name_H-M   'P 1'
#
loop_
_entity.id
_entity.type
_entity.pdbx_description
1 polymer ?
#
loop_
_entity_poly.entity_id
_entity_poly.type
_entity_poly.pdbx_seq_one_letter_code
_entity_poly.pdbx_strand_id
1 'polypeptide(L)'
;SMAKLSNNVPEDSRFRLQGTHTSDGLLILALLRDSEDRGRVLEVPNGGHQKDRFTAAMRARTRSIQRSGQPEQAHWCTKCVRRFDDPDGVTRTCPVLTALID
;
A
#
# COMPACT_ATOMS: atom_id res chain seq x y z
N SER A 1 -37.47 -4.79 -12.34
CA SER A 1 -37.47 -3.39 -12.80
C SER A 1 -36.49 -2.61 -11.95
N MET A 2 -35.26 -2.41 -12.45
CA MET A 2 -34.23 -1.63 -11.73
C MET A 2 -34.50 -0.16 -11.99
N ALA A 3 -34.98 0.53 -10.97
CA ALA A 3 -35.15 1.98 -11.03
C ALA A 3 -33.81 2.62 -11.40
N LYS A 4 -33.82 3.41 -12.48
CA LYS A 4 -32.72 4.28 -12.87
C LYS A 4 -32.36 5.16 -11.68
N LEU A 5 -31.22 4.89 -11.05
CA LEU A 5 -30.59 5.85 -10.17
C LEU A 5 -30.20 7.04 -11.05
N SER A 6 -30.89 8.16 -10.83
CA SER A 6 -30.61 9.43 -11.48
C SER A 6 -29.13 9.77 -11.29
N ASN A 7 -28.37 9.85 -12.37
CA ASN A 7 -26.94 10.21 -12.41
C ASN A 7 -26.65 11.67 -12.00
N ASN A 8 -27.58 12.35 -11.33
CA ASN A 8 -27.40 13.71 -10.85
C ASN A 8 -26.95 13.70 -9.38
N VAL A 9 -25.83 13.04 -9.11
CA VAL A 9 -25.05 13.38 -7.91
C VAL A 9 -24.35 14.69 -8.26
N PRO A 10 -24.55 15.80 -7.51
CA PRO A 10 -23.75 17.00 -7.70
C PRO A 10 -22.29 16.59 -7.50
N GLU A 11 -21.49 16.71 -8.56
CA GLU A 11 -20.05 16.56 -8.44
C GLU A 11 -19.61 17.67 -7.49
N ASP A 12 -19.33 17.29 -6.24
CA ASP A 12 -18.83 18.22 -5.23
C ASP A 12 -17.42 18.66 -5.67
N SER A 13 -17.38 19.66 -6.56
CA SER A 13 -16.22 20.13 -7.31
C SER A 13 -15.16 20.79 -6.42
N ARG A 14 -15.43 20.91 -5.12
CA ARG A 14 -14.51 21.49 -4.14
C ARG A 14 -13.18 20.73 -4.09
N PHE A 15 -13.16 19.45 -4.46
CA PHE A 15 -11.92 18.67 -4.56
C PHE A 15 -11.90 17.85 -5.84
N ARG A 16 -11.32 18.43 -6.90
CA ARG A 16 -11.00 17.70 -8.13
C ARG A 16 -9.75 16.83 -7.91
N LEU A 17 -9.90 15.77 -7.11
CA LEU A 17 -8.83 14.83 -6.80
C LEU A 17 -8.38 14.08 -8.06
N GLN A 18 -7.09 14.16 -8.35
CA GLN A 18 -6.46 13.34 -9.38
C GLN A 18 -5.93 12.05 -8.75
N GLY A 19 -5.73 11.00 -9.56
CA GLY A 19 -5.13 9.75 -9.09
C GLY A 19 -3.75 9.94 -8.46
N THR A 20 -3.01 10.96 -8.88
CA THR A 20 -1.73 11.35 -8.28
C THR A 20 -1.89 11.82 -6.82
N HIS A 21 -2.97 12.53 -6.49
CA HIS A 21 -3.21 13.00 -5.12
C HIS A 21 -3.47 11.83 -4.17
N THR A 22 -4.23 10.82 -4.61
CA THR A 22 -4.48 9.63 -3.79
C THR A 22 -3.24 8.76 -3.68
N SER A 23 -2.47 8.57 -4.76
CA SER A 23 -1.21 7.82 -4.68
C SER A 23 -0.18 8.50 -3.78
N ASP A 24 -0.04 9.82 -3.86
CA ASP A 24 0.87 10.58 -3.01
C ASP A 24 0.46 10.49 -1.54
N GLY A 25 -0.84 10.61 -1.24
CA GLY A 25 -1.35 10.48 0.12
C GLY A 25 -1.07 9.09 0.72
N LEU A 26 -1.31 8.02 -0.05
CA LEU A 26 -1.00 6.66 0.38
C LEU A 26 0.50 6.45 0.60
N LEU A 27 1.34 7.01 -0.28
CA LEU A 27 2.79 6.97 -0.15
C LEU A 27 3.25 7.64 1.15
N ILE A 28 2.81 8.87 1.38
CA ILE A 28 3.18 9.67 2.55
C ILE A 28 2.76 8.94 3.82
N LEU A 29 1.52 8.41 3.86
CA LEU A 29 1.03 7.64 4.99
C LEU A 29 1.90 6.41 5.27
N ALA A 30 2.30 5.66 4.25
CA ALA A 30 3.16 4.49 4.40
C ALA A 30 4.56 4.85 4.93
N LEU A 31 5.13 5.98 4.50
CA LEU A 31 6.42 6.47 4.98
C LEU A 31 6.36 6.98 6.42
N LEU A 32 5.27 7.64 6.80
CA LEU A 32 5.04 8.09 8.18
C LEU A 32 4.95 6.89 9.13
N ARG A 33 4.17 5.86 8.78
CA ARG A 33 4.06 4.63 9.57
C ARG A 33 5.39 3.90 9.70
N ASP A 34 6.13 3.71 8.59
CA ASP A 34 7.45 3.08 8.64
C ASP A 34 8.44 3.86 9.53
N SER A 35 8.32 5.19 9.57
CA SER A 35 9.15 6.02 10.45
C SER A 35 8.75 5.86 11.92
N GLU A 36 7.45 5.90 12.21
CA GLU A 36 6.87 5.70 13.54
C GLU A 36 7.25 4.32 14.12
N ASP A 37 7.02 3.24 13.35
CA ASP A 37 7.34 1.86 13.74
C ASP A 37 8.82 1.66 14.07
N ARG A 38 9.69 2.48 13.50
CA ARG A 38 11.15 2.43 13.70
C ARG A 38 11.66 3.45 14.70
N GLY A 39 10.78 4.24 15.32
CA GLY A 39 11.13 5.31 16.25
C GLY A 39 11.97 6.41 15.61
N ARG A 40 11.69 6.76 14.34
CA ARG A 40 12.38 7.81 13.58
C ARG A 40 11.40 8.87 13.10
N VAL A 41 11.92 10.04 12.74
CA VAL A 41 11.16 11.11 12.09
C VAL A 41 11.32 10.99 10.58
N LEU A 42 10.23 11.17 9.82
CA LEU A 42 10.30 11.25 8.37
C LEU A 42 10.96 12.56 7.94
N GLU A 43 12.20 12.48 7.46
CA GLU A 43 12.93 13.64 6.92
C GLU A 43 12.65 13.79 5.42
N VAL A 44 12.20 14.98 5.02
CA VAL A 44 11.97 15.34 3.61
C VAL A 44 12.58 16.71 3.29
N PRO A 45 13.16 16.90 2.10
CA PRO A 45 13.62 18.22 1.67
C PRO A 45 12.45 19.22 1.62
N ASN A 46 12.69 20.44 2.11
CA ASN A 46 11.71 21.54 2.02
C ASN A 46 11.58 22.10 0.57
N GLY A 47 12.50 21.74 -0.33
CA GLY A 47 12.56 22.20 -1.72
C GLY A 47 12.50 21.07 -2.75
N GLY A 48 12.68 21.43 -4.02
CA GLY A 48 12.65 20.48 -5.15
C GLY A 48 11.24 20.09 -5.60
N HIS A 49 11.16 19.34 -6.70
CA HIS A 49 9.90 18.84 -7.26
C HIS A 49 9.23 17.90 -6.27
N GLN A 50 7.92 18.08 -6.05
CA GLN A 50 7.12 17.33 -5.08
C GLN A 50 7.25 15.80 -5.28
N LYS A 51 7.27 15.33 -6.54
CA LYS A 51 7.51 13.93 -6.91
C LYS A 51 8.83 13.33 -6.41
N ASP A 52 9.87 14.17 -6.24
CA ASP A 52 11.24 13.73 -5.93
C ASP A 52 11.53 13.81 -4.43
N ARG A 53 10.74 14.57 -3.66
CA ARG A 53 10.98 14.81 -2.21
C ARG A 53 10.98 13.53 -1.37
N PHE A 54 10.17 12.56 -1.77
CA PHE A 54 9.99 11.31 -1.04
C PHE A 54 10.86 10.17 -1.59
N THR A 55 11.60 10.37 -2.69
CA THR A 55 12.38 9.31 -3.34
C THR A 55 13.44 8.70 -2.42
N ALA A 56 14.13 9.53 -1.62
CA ALA A 56 15.13 9.04 -0.67
C ALA A 56 14.51 8.15 0.41
N ALA A 57 13.38 8.60 0.99
CA ALA A 57 12.63 7.86 2.01
C ALA A 57 12.05 6.54 1.46
N MET A 58 11.47 6.58 0.25
CA MET A 58 11.02 5.36 -0.45
C MET A 58 12.15 4.35 -0.63
N ARG A 59 13.31 4.79 -1.13
CA ARG A 59 14.48 3.91 -1.31
C ARG A 59 14.97 3.33 0.02
N ALA A 60 14.93 4.11 1.10
CA ALA A 60 15.29 3.63 2.44
C ALA A 60 14.34 2.53 2.93
N ARG A 61 13.02 2.73 2.74
CA ARG A 61 12.00 1.73 3.05
C ARG A 61 12.20 0.46 2.22
N THR A 62 12.39 0.57 0.90
CA THR A 62 12.68 -0.59 0.03
C THR A 62 13.91 -1.36 0.49
N ARG A 63 15.01 -0.67 0.83
CA ARG A 63 16.22 -1.31 1.37
C ARG A 63 15.98 -1.99 2.72
N SER A 64 15.06 -1.49 3.54
CA SER A 64 14.69 -2.23 4.74
C SER A 64 13.91 -3.48 4.40
N ILE A 65 12.88 -3.36 3.55
CA ILE A 65 12.05 -4.50 3.14
C ILE A 65 12.91 -5.61 2.52
N GLN A 66 13.89 -5.27 1.69
CA GLN A 66 14.82 -6.24 1.11
C GLN A 66 15.68 -6.95 2.18
N ARG A 67 16.05 -6.25 3.27
CA ARG A 67 16.91 -6.81 4.32
C ARG A 67 16.15 -7.60 5.38
N SER A 68 14.96 -7.15 5.75
CA SER A 68 14.19 -7.69 6.88
C SER A 68 12.87 -8.36 6.47
N GLY A 69 12.55 -8.38 5.17
CA GLY A 69 11.21 -8.72 4.69
C GLY A 69 10.19 -7.61 4.96
N GLN A 70 8.95 -7.84 4.51
CA GLN A 70 7.80 -7.05 4.95
C GLN A 70 7.25 -7.65 6.25
N PRO A 71 6.95 -6.86 7.30
CA PRO A 71 6.33 -7.37 8.52
C PRO A 71 5.06 -8.17 8.25
N GLU A 72 4.29 -7.74 7.24
CA GLU A 72 3.05 -8.39 6.80
C GLU A 72 3.28 -9.77 6.17
N GLN A 73 4.52 -10.11 5.78
CA GLN A 73 4.87 -11.43 5.25
C GLN A 73 4.78 -12.53 6.32
N ALA A 74 5.02 -12.20 7.60
CA ALA A 74 4.86 -13.14 8.71
C ALA A 74 3.40 -13.25 9.20
N HIS A 75 2.49 -12.45 8.64
CA HIS A 75 1.10 -12.43 9.07
C HIS A 75 0.30 -13.58 8.43
N TRP A 76 -0.20 -14.49 9.25
CA TRP A 76 -0.85 -15.73 8.81
C TRP A 76 -2.38 -15.77 9.02
N CYS A 77 -3.08 -14.64 8.93
CA CYS A 77 -4.55 -14.68 9.05
C CYS A 77 -5.23 -15.23 7.79
N THR A 78 -6.44 -15.75 7.96
CA THR A 78 -7.30 -16.26 6.87
C THR A 78 -7.71 -15.21 5.83
N LYS A 79 -7.52 -13.91 6.12
CA LYS A 79 -7.75 -12.81 5.17
C LYS A 79 -6.54 -12.54 4.27
N CYS A 80 -5.32 -12.72 4.79
CA CYS A 80 -4.08 -12.35 4.11
C CYS A 80 -3.34 -13.55 3.50
N VAL A 81 -3.70 -14.77 3.90
CA VAL A 81 -3.13 -16.02 3.39
C VAL A 81 -4.25 -16.90 2.86
N ARG A 82 -4.13 -17.31 1.58
CA ARG A 82 -4.99 -18.35 1.01
C ARG A 82 -4.40 -19.72 1.33
N ARG A 83 -5.26 -20.64 1.77
CA ARG A 83 -4.94 -22.06 1.97
C ARG A 83 -5.43 -22.83 0.75
N PHE A 84 -4.57 -23.68 0.22
CA PHE A 84 -4.87 -24.61 -0.86
C PHE A 84 -4.60 -26.01 -0.35
N ASP A 85 -5.59 -26.88 -0.44
CA ASP A 85 -5.42 -28.29 -0.16
C ASP A 85 -4.97 -28.95 -1.46
N ASP A 86 -3.75 -29.47 -1.46
CA ASP A 86 -3.19 -30.12 -2.64
C ASP A 86 -3.67 -31.57 -2.76
N PRO A 87 -3.61 -32.16 -3.98
CA PRO A 87 -4.03 -33.54 -4.23
C PRO A 87 -3.23 -34.59 -3.44
N ASP A 88 -2.06 -34.21 -2.93
CA ASP A 88 -1.20 -35.05 -2.08
C ASP A 88 -1.60 -35.02 -0.59
N GLY A 89 -2.65 -34.26 -0.24
CA GLY A 89 -3.14 -34.11 1.14
C GLY A 89 -2.35 -33.09 1.97
N VAL A 90 -1.43 -32.34 1.36
CA VAL A 90 -0.67 -31.29 2.03
C VAL A 90 -1.39 -29.95 1.86
N THR A 91 -1.72 -29.27 2.95
CA THR A 91 -2.22 -27.90 2.88
C THR A 91 -1.07 -26.93 2.67
N ARG A 92 -1.06 -26.23 1.53
CA ARG A 92 -0.10 -25.16 1.24
C ARG A 92 -0.73 -23.79 1.50
N THR A 93 0.08 -22.87 2.01
CA THR A 93 -0.32 -21.48 2.29
C THR A 93 0.38 -20.54 1.34
N CYS A 94 -0.38 -19.71 0.62
CA CYS A 94 0.17 -18.63 -0.21
C CYS A 94 -0.25 -17.27 0.38
N PRO A 95 0.72 -16.40 0.74
CA PRO A 95 0.41 -15.00 1.05
C PRO A 95 -0.21 -14.32 -0.17
N VAL A 96 -1.28 -13.55 0.03
CA VAL A 96 -1.98 -12.83 -1.06
C VAL A 96 -1.05 -11.80 -1.73
N LEU A 97 -0.06 -11.27 -1.00
CA LEU A 97 0.93 -10.32 -1.51
C LEU A 97 1.95 -10.93 -2.49
N THR A 98 2.25 -12.23 -2.39
CA THR A 98 3.18 -12.91 -3.31
C THR A 98 2.53 -13.28 -4.65
N ALA A 99 1.19 -13.29 -4.74
CA ALA A 99 0.46 -13.64 -5.97
C ALA A 99 0.36 -12.48 -7.00
N LEU A 100 1.07 -11.38 -6.80
CA LEU A 100 1.10 -10.20 -7.69
C LEU A 100 2.47 -9.98 -8.37
N ILE A 101 3.43 -10.90 -8.18
CA ILE A 101 4.78 -10.81 -8.75
C ILE A 101 5.05 -11.89 -9.81
N ASP A 102 4.07 -12.75 -10.11
CA ASP A 102 4.14 -13.71 -11.22
C ASP A 102 3.13 -13.36 -12.34
#